data_AF-A0A9W6WMM6-F1
#
_entry.id   AF-A0A9W6WMM6-F1
#
_cell.length_a   1.000
_cell.length_b   1.000
_cell.length_c   1.000
_cell.angle_alpha   90.00
_cell.angle_beta   90.00
_cell.angle_gamma   90.00
#
_symmetry.space_group_name_H-M   'P 1'
#
loop_
_entity.id
_entity.type
_entity.pdbx_description
1 polymer ?
#
loop_
_entity_poly.entity_id
_entity_poly.type
_entity_poly.pdbx_seq_one_letter_code
_entity_poly.pdbx_strand_id
1 'polypeptide(L)' 'MTDGGCDFTFDCTGNVQVMRNALEACHKGWGESVIIGVAAAGKEISTRPFQLVTGRVWRGCAFGGVKDTS' A
#
# COMPACT_ATOMS: atom_id res chain seq x y z
N MET A 1 13.80 1.22 -15.85
CA MET A 1 13.78 1.68 -14.43
C MET A 1 12.45 1.19 -13.86
N THR A 2 12.50 0.09 -13.11
CA THR A 2 11.41 -0.74 -12.56
C THR A 2 10.72 -1.77 -13.46
N ASP A 3 10.84 -1.71 -14.79
CA ASP A 3 10.45 -2.77 -15.76
C ASP A 3 9.13 -3.53 -15.47
N GLY A 4 8.14 -2.87 -14.85
CA GLY A 4 6.89 -3.50 -14.40
C GLY A 4 6.36 -3.03 -13.04
N GLY A 5 7.16 -2.31 -12.26
CA GLY A 5 6.79 -1.69 -10.98
C GLY A 5 7.79 -2.00 -9.86
N CYS A 6 7.61 -1.40 -8.69
CA CYS A 6 8.49 -1.66 -7.54
C CYS A 6 8.07 -2.93 -6.80
N ASP A 7 9.04 -3.72 -6.31
CA ASP A 7 8.73 -4.87 -5.44
C ASP A 7 7.99 -4.44 -4.18
N PHE A 8 8.36 -3.29 -3.62
CA PHE A 8 7.72 -2.69 -2.46
C PHE A 8 7.42 -1.21 -2.70
N THR A 9 6.27 -0.75 -2.22
CA THR A 9 5.92 0.67 -2.13
C THR A 9 5.39 1.01 -0.76
N PHE A 10 5.63 2.25 -0.32
CA PHE A 10 5.23 2.74 0.99
C PHE A 10 4.49 4.07 0.83
N ASP A 11 3.26 4.18 1.35
CA ASP A 11 2.59 5.47 1.53
C ASP A 11 2.81 5.98 2.96
N CYS A 12 3.40 7.17 3.08
CA CYS A 12 3.64 7.86 4.34
C CYS A 12 2.90 9.20 4.43
N THR A 13 1.84 9.40 3.63
CA THR A 13 1.21 10.73 3.46
C THR A 13 -0.10 10.91 4.22
N GLY A 14 -0.89 9.84 4.37
CA GLY A 14 -2.27 9.97 4.87
C GLY A 14 -3.27 10.41 3.80
N ASN A 15 -2.87 10.47 2.52
CA ASN A 15 -3.75 10.79 1.41
C ASN A 15 -4.16 9.52 0.66
N VAL A 16 -5.47 9.21 0.66
CA VAL A 16 -6.03 7.99 0.04
C VAL A 16 -5.74 7.86 -1.46
N GLN A 17 -5.54 8.97 -2.18
CA GLN A 17 -5.16 8.92 -3.60
C GLN A 17 -3.70 8.48 -3.76
N VAL A 18 -2.81 8.91 -2.87
CA VAL A 18 -1.41 8.47 -2.87
C VAL A 18 -1.31 7.02 -2.43
N MET A 19 -2.10 6.59 -1.45
CA MET A 19 -2.20 5.18 -1.04
C MET A 19 -2.58 4.26 -2.21
N ARG A 20 -3.54 4.68 -3.04
CA ARG A 20 -3.92 3.96 -4.26
C ARG A 20 -2.79 3.95 -5.29
N ASN A 21 -2.17 5.10 -5.52
CA ASN A 21 -1.07 5.21 -6.48
C ASN A 21 0.12 4.34 -6.07
N ALA A 22 0.41 4.22 -4.77
CA ALA A 22 1.42 3.31 -4.25
C ALA A 22 1.12 1.86 -4.65
N LEU A 23 -0.10 1.38 -4.41
CA LEU A 23 -0.50 0.02 -4.83
C LEU A 23 -0.39 -0.18 -6.34
N GLU A 24 -0.85 0.77 -7.16
CA GLU A 24 -0.82 0.62 -8.62
C GLU A 24 0.62 0.72 -9.18
N ALA A 25 1.55 1.32 -8.45
CA ALA A 25 2.98 1.38 -8.76
C ALA A 25 3.76 0.11 -8.38
N CYS A 26 3.21 -0.74 -7.51
CA CYS A 26 3.81 -2.04 -7.19
C CYS A 26 3.86 -2.98 -8.41
N HIS A 27 4.89 -3.82 -8.43
CA HIS A 27 5.09 -4.81 -9.48
C HIS A 27 3.90 -5.76 -9.55
N LYS A 28 3.37 -5.97 -10.76
CA LYS A 28 2.32 -6.96 -11.00
C LYS A 28 2.85 -8.37 -10.70
N GLY A 29 2.09 -9.19 -9.98
CA GLY A 29 2.45 -10.58 -9.68
C GLY A 29 2.95 -10.81 -8.25
N TRP A 30 3.77 -9.91 -7.72
CA TRP A 30 4.37 -10.10 -6.38
C TRP A 30 4.55 -8.82 -5.56
N GLY A 31 4.24 -7.64 -6.10
CA GLY A 31 4.51 -6.38 -5.43
C GLY A 31 3.66 -6.17 -4.19
N GLU A 32 4.26 -5.63 -3.13
CA GLU A 32 3.61 -5.35 -1.85
C GLU A 32 3.60 -3.85 -1.52
N SER A 33 2.40 -3.31 -1.33
CA SER A 33 2.20 -1.92 -0.92
C SER A 33 1.82 -1.83 0.55
N VAL A 34 2.57 -1.04 1.31
CA VAL A 34 2.35 -0.82 2.74
C VAL A 34 1.84 0.60 3.00
N ILE A 35 0.67 0.72 3.61
CA ILE A 35 0.15 1.99 4.10
C ILE A 35 0.69 2.24 5.51
N ILE A 36 1.42 3.34 5.67
CA ILE A 36 1.93 3.85 6.96
C ILE A 36 1.23 5.16 7.32
N GLY A 37 0.88 5.98 6.33
CA GLY A 37 0.15 7.22 6.53
C GLY A 37 -1.25 6.99 7.10
N VAL A 38 -1.66 7.82 8.05
CA VAL A 38 -3.00 7.77 8.66
C VAL A 38 -3.91 8.75 7.93
N ALA A 39 -4.96 8.24 7.29
CA ALA A 39 -5.94 9.07 6.61
C ALA A 39 -6.88 9.78 7.60
N ALA A 40 -7.41 10.94 7.19
CA ALA A 40 -8.45 11.62 7.93
C ALA A 40 -9.72 10.76 8.05
N ALA A 41 -10.52 11.01 9.09
CA ALA A 41 -11.76 10.26 9.35
C ALA A 41 -12.74 10.32 8.16
N GLY A 42 -13.43 9.21 7.91
CA GLY A 42 -14.41 9.09 6.82
C GLY A 42 -13.83 9.00 5.41
N LYS A 43 -12.51 8.82 5.27
CA LYS A 43 -11.87 8.55 3.98
C LYS A 43 -11.77 7.06 3.72
N GLU A 44 -12.05 6.67 2.49
CA GLU A 44 -11.96 5.29 2.03
C GLU A 44 -10.87 5.16 0.97
N ILE A 45 -10.10 4.08 1.07
CA ILE A 45 -9.20 3.65 0.02
C ILE A 45 -9.96 2.77 -0.97
N SER A 46 -9.63 2.87 -2.25
CA SER A 46 -10.25 2.06 -3.29
C SER A 46 -9.26 1.72 -4.40
N THR A 47 -9.46 0.57 -5.03
CA THR A 47 -8.73 0.15 -6.22
C THR A 47 -9.58 -0.84 -7.01
N ARG A 48 -9.16 -1.17 -8.23
CA ARG A 48 -9.80 -2.23 -9.02
C ARG A 48 -9.39 -3.59 -8.43
N PRO A 49 -10.32 -4.52 -8.13
CA PRO A 49 -9.98 -5.84 -7.57
C PRO A 49 -8.93 -6.61 -8.37
N PHE A 50 -8.91 -6.41 -9.69
CA PHE A 50 -7.91 -6.98 -10.58
C PHE A 50 -6.45 -6.67 -10.18
N GLN A 51 -6.21 -5.52 -9.53
CA GLN A 51 -4.88 -5.17 -9.03
C GLN A 51 -4.38 -6.19 -8.01
N LEU A 52 -5.26 -6.69 -7.14
CA LEU A 52 -4.95 -7.71 -6.12
C LEU A 52 -4.98 -9.13 -6.71
N VAL A 53 -5.97 -9.43 -7.55
CA VAL A 53 -6.08 -10.74 -8.24
C VAL A 53 -4.83 -11.05 -9.06
N THR A 54 -4.19 -10.03 -9.62
CA THR A 54 -2.94 -10.18 -10.37
C THR A 54 -1.68 -10.25 -9.50
N GLY A 55 -1.83 -10.49 -8.20
CA GLY A 55 -0.73 -10.86 -7.30
C GLY A 55 -0.13 -9.71 -6.48
N ARG A 56 -0.76 -8.53 -6.46
CA ARG A 56 -0.34 -7.47 -5.52
C ARG A 56 -0.92 -7.70 -4.13
N VAL A 57 -0.15 -7.30 -3.13
CA VAL A 57 -0.58 -7.30 -1.73
C VAL A 57 -0.75 -5.85 -1.25
N TRP A 58 -1.84 -5.59 -0.53
CA TRP A 58 -2.09 -4.29 0.09
C TRP A 58 -2.32 -4.48 1.58
N ARG A 59 -1.45 -3.89 2.42
CA ARG A 59 -1.53 -4.01 3.88
C ARG A 59 -1.27 -2.69 4.58
N GLY A 60 -1.75 -2.56 5.81
CA GLY A 60 -1.41 -1.47 6.72
C GLY A 60 -0.31 -1.86 7.71
N CYS A 61 0.31 -0.88 8.34
CA CYS A 61 1.24 -1.06 9.44
C CYS A 61 0.98 -0.03 10.54
N ALA A 62 0.97 -0.48 11.79
CA ALA A 62 0.95 0.39 12.97
C ALA A 62 2.28 0.23 13.72
N PHE A 63 2.88 1.34 14.15
CA PHE A 63 4.15 1.37 14.90
C PHE A 63 5.28 0.55 14.27
N GLY A 64 5.33 0.44 12.94
CA GLY A 64 6.36 -0.35 12.24
C GLY A 64 6.24 -1.87 12.46
N GLY A 65 5.15 -2.36 13.04
CA GLY A 65 5.00 -3.78 13.41
C GLY A 65 5.83 -4.18 14.64
N VAL A 66 6.36 -3.21 15.39
CA VAL A 66 7.05 -3.47 16.65
C VAL A 66 6.05 -4.05 17.65
N LYS A 67 6.39 -5.20 18.20
CA LYS A 67 5.58 -5.85 19.24
C LYS A 67 5.65 -4.99 20.50
N ASP A 68 4.50 -4.60 21.00
CA ASP A 68 4.41 -3.88 22.27
C ASP A 68 5.05 -4.72 23.38
N THR A 69 5.96 -4.10 24.15
CA THR A 69 6.65 -4.73 25.28
C THR A 69 6.12 -4.22 26.62
N SER A 70 4.97 -3.52 26.63
CA SER A 70 4.30 -3.07 27.86
C SER A 70 3.56 -4.18 28.61
#